data_AF-A0A661BBS6-F1
#
_entry.id   AF-A0A661BBS6-F1
#
_cell.length_a   1.000
_cell.length_b   1.000
_cell.length_c   1.000
_cell.angle_alpha   90.00
_cell.angle_beta   90.00
_cell.angle_gamma   90.00
#
_symmetry.space_group_name_H-M   'P 1'
#
loop_
_entity.id
_entity.type
_entity.pdbx_description
1 polymer ?
#
loop_
_entity_poly.entity_id
_entity_poly.type
_entity_poly.pdbx_seq_one_letter_code
_entity_poly.pdbx_strand_id
1 'polypeptide(L)'
;MKDKYITLIGVLGLDLIFLGALLSWILSQFVLLSKIALGLGLILIILWLVFSWSKARQAIGKRSTAQGTSTILAVVFLVGIIVVANAFGAKFHSWIDLTKEKLYSLSDQTEKLLKQLDRKVELIVFDSNDSPKNPRAIELAQEYSAASPKISYTVINPDRRPALAKYYGVTQYGQMVVNVGKKKFALITNPNEQAITNSLKQLLFQGEQKAYFLTGHGETSPFDSTANGMS
;
A
#
# COMPACT_ATOMS: atom_id res chain seq x y z
N MET A 1 7.72 -45.48 -27.90
CA MET A 1 8.88 -45.03 -27.08
C MET A 1 8.83 -43.54 -26.75
N LYS A 2 8.56 -42.64 -27.70
CA LYS A 2 8.50 -41.17 -27.47
C LYS A 2 7.47 -40.74 -26.41
N ASP A 3 6.29 -41.37 -26.35
CA ASP A 3 5.25 -40.98 -25.39
C ASP A 3 5.65 -41.20 -23.92
N LYS A 4 6.45 -42.23 -23.63
CA LYS A 4 6.89 -42.56 -22.26
C LYS A 4 7.81 -41.48 -21.69
N TYR A 5 8.66 -40.89 -22.54
CA TYR A 5 9.56 -39.80 -22.16
C TYR A 5 8.79 -38.49 -21.90
N ILE A 6 7.73 -38.22 -22.66
CA ILE A 6 6.91 -37.01 -22.47
C ILE A 6 6.15 -37.06 -21.14
N THR A 7 5.60 -38.22 -20.77
CA THR A 7 4.99 -38.41 -19.44
C THR A 7 6.01 -38.34 -18.31
N LEU A 8 7.22 -38.89 -18.51
CA LEU A 8 8.28 -38.85 -17.50
C LEU A 8 8.74 -37.40 -17.22
N ILE A 9 8.90 -36.59 -18.27
CA ILE A 9 9.25 -35.17 -18.14
C ILE A 9 8.15 -34.38 -17.41
N GLY A 10 6.88 -34.70 -17.66
CA GLY A 10 5.75 -34.08 -16.95
C GLY A 10 5.73 -34.39 -15.45
N VAL A 11 5.96 -35.66 -15.08
CA VAL A 11 6.01 -36.08 -13.66
C VAL A 11 7.20 -35.44 -12.95
N LEU A 12 8.39 -35.46 -13.57
CA LEU A 12 9.59 -34.84 -13.02
C LEU A 12 9.43 -33.32 -12.84
N GLY A 13 8.72 -32.64 -13.74
CA GLY A 13 8.39 -31.21 -13.59
C GLY A 13 7.47 -30.93 -12.41
N LEU A 14 6.49 -31.81 -12.18
CA LEU A 14 5.55 -31.73 -11.05
C LEU A 14 6.25 -31.92 -9.70
N ASP A 15 7.13 -32.92 -9.62
CA ASP A 15 7.94 -33.20 -8.44
C ASP A 15 8.89 -32.05 -8.11
N LEU A 16 9.47 -31.39 -9.13
CA LEU A 16 10.33 -30.24 -8.94
C LEU A 16 9.58 -29.01 -8.40
N ILE A 17 8.34 -28.79 -8.85
CA ILE A 17 7.49 -27.71 -8.36
C ILE A 17 7.07 -27.97 -6.92
N PHE A 18 6.70 -29.21 -6.59
CA PHE A 18 6.37 -29.61 -5.23
C PHE A 18 7.57 -29.44 -4.29
N LEU A 19 8.74 -29.91 -4.71
CA LEU A 19 9.98 -29.75 -3.95
C LEU A 19 10.38 -28.27 -3.80
N GLY A 20 10.21 -27.45 -4.85
CA GLY A 20 10.46 -26.01 -4.81
C GLY A 20 9.52 -25.27 -3.85
N ALA A 21 8.24 -25.63 -3.84
CA ALA A 21 7.25 -25.09 -2.90
C ALA A 21 7.56 -25.51 -1.46
N LEU A 22 7.90 -26.78 -1.24
CA LEU A 22 8.27 -27.33 0.07
C LEU A 22 9.54 -26.66 0.62
N LEU A 23 10.58 -26.53 -0.20
CA LEU A 23 11.82 -25.84 0.18
C LEU A 23 11.57 -24.34 0.44
N SER A 24 10.66 -23.70 -0.31
CA SER A 24 10.29 -22.30 -0.07
C SER A 24 9.57 -22.07 1.26
N TRP A 25 8.83 -23.09 1.72
CA TRP A 25 8.12 -23.08 3.00
C TRP A 25 9.07 -23.37 4.18
N ILE A 26 10.05 -24.26 4.00
CA ILE A 26 10.94 -24.73 5.06
C ILE A 26 12.24 -23.89 5.20
N LEU A 27 12.71 -23.25 4.13
CA LEU A 27 13.95 -22.46 4.11
C LEU A 27 13.64 -20.99 3.83
N SER A 28 13.23 -20.27 4.87
CA SER A 28 13.01 -18.81 4.85
C SER A 28 14.26 -17.98 4.46
N GLN A 29 15.45 -18.61 4.34
CA GLN A 29 16.74 -17.97 4.06
C GLN A 29 17.14 -17.99 2.56
N PHE A 30 16.53 -18.82 1.69
CA PHE A 30 16.96 -19.00 0.29
C PHE A 30 15.87 -18.64 -0.75
N VAL A 31 15.45 -17.38 -0.72
CA VAL A 31 14.34 -16.84 -1.54
C VAL A 31 14.66 -16.80 -3.05
N LEU A 32 15.93 -16.80 -3.46
CA LEU A 32 16.33 -16.70 -4.86
C LEU A 32 16.32 -18.05 -5.58
N LEU A 33 16.79 -19.13 -4.94
CA LEU A 33 16.75 -20.48 -5.52
C LEU A 33 15.31 -20.97 -5.70
N SER A 34 14.43 -20.70 -4.73
CA SER A 34 13.01 -21.06 -4.84
C SER A 34 12.31 -20.33 -5.98
N LYS A 35 12.61 -19.05 -6.21
CA LYS A 35 12.11 -18.30 -7.38
C LYS A 35 12.59 -18.87 -8.72
N ILE A 36 13.87 -19.26 -8.81
CA ILE A 36 14.44 -19.86 -10.04
C ILE A 36 13.81 -21.23 -10.30
N ALA A 37 13.65 -22.06 -9.28
CA ALA A 37 13.00 -23.37 -9.39
C ALA A 37 11.53 -23.25 -9.81
N LEU A 38 10.78 -22.29 -9.25
CA LEU A 38 9.40 -22.00 -9.65
C LEU A 38 9.32 -21.53 -11.11
N GLY A 39 10.20 -20.62 -11.52
CA GLY A 39 10.27 -20.14 -12.90
C GLY A 39 10.57 -21.28 -13.89
N LEU A 40 11.54 -22.13 -13.58
CA LEU A 40 11.90 -23.30 -14.40
C LEU A 40 10.75 -24.33 -14.48
N GLY A 41 10.08 -24.61 -13.36
CA GLY A 41 8.92 -25.49 -13.33
C GLY A 41 7.78 -24.98 -14.21
N LEU A 42 7.51 -23.67 -14.17
CA LEU A 42 6.47 -23.03 -14.96
C LEU A 42 6.81 -23.07 -16.47
N ILE A 43 8.08 -22.85 -16.84
CA ILE A 43 8.56 -22.98 -18.23
C ILE A 43 8.40 -24.41 -18.75
N LEU A 44 8.73 -25.42 -17.95
CA LEU A 44 8.58 -26.83 -18.33
C LEU A 44 7.11 -27.23 -18.50
N ILE A 45 6.20 -26.70 -17.67
CA ILE A 45 4.76 -26.88 -17.83
C ILE A 45 4.26 -26.24 -19.12
N ILE A 46 4.70 -25.01 -19.43
CA ILE A 46 4.31 -24.33 -20.67
C ILE A 46 4.81 -25.10 -21.88
N LEU A 47 6.06 -25.58 -21.87
CA LEU A 47 6.61 -26.41 -22.93
C LEU A 47 5.82 -27.71 -23.09
N TRP A 48 5.49 -28.38 -21.98
CA TRP A 48 4.65 -29.58 -22.00
C TRP A 48 3.25 -29.31 -22.58
N LEU A 49 2.65 -28.16 -22.28
CA LEU A 49 1.36 -27.72 -22.80
C LEU A 49 1.40 -27.46 -24.31
N VAL A 50 2.43 -26.75 -24.79
CA VAL A 50 2.62 -26.44 -26.21
C VAL A 50 2.83 -27.72 -27.02
N PHE A 51 3.65 -28.65 -26.53
CA PHE A 51 3.87 -29.95 -27.19
C PHE A 51 2.66 -30.89 -27.11
N SER A 52 1.82 -30.77 -26.07
CA SER A 52 0.62 -31.61 -25.88
C SER A 52 -0.66 -31.03 -26.52
N TRP A 53 -0.58 -29.84 -27.11
CA TRP A 53 -1.72 -29.12 -27.71
C TRP A 53 -2.44 -29.90 -28.83
N SER A 54 -1.73 -30.77 -29.54
CA SER A 54 -2.29 -31.65 -30.58
C SER A 54 -3.19 -32.75 -30.02
N LYS A 55 -2.91 -33.24 -28.80
CA LYS A 55 -3.72 -34.25 -28.09
C LYS A 55 -4.89 -33.60 -27.35
N ALA A 56 -4.69 -32.41 -26.80
CA ALA A 56 -5.74 -31.62 -26.13
C ALA A 56 -6.90 -31.26 -27.08
N ARG A 57 -6.60 -30.91 -28.34
CA ARG A 57 -7.64 -30.63 -29.36
C ARG A 57 -8.49 -31.84 -29.72
N GLN A 58 -7.94 -33.06 -29.71
CA GLN A 58 -8.71 -34.28 -29.99
C GLN A 58 -9.59 -34.70 -28.81
N ALA A 59 -9.20 -34.37 -27.57
CA ALA A 59 -9.99 -34.66 -26.37
C ALA A 59 -11.22 -33.75 -26.20
N ILE A 60 -11.17 -32.52 -26.72
CA ILE A 60 -12.28 -31.55 -26.64
C ILE A 60 -13.38 -31.82 -27.70
N GLY A 61 -13.07 -32.58 -28.76
CA GLY A 61 -13.98 -32.81 -29.90
C GLY A 61 -14.81 -34.10 -29.88
N LYS A 62 -14.55 -35.05 -28.98
CA LYS A 62 -15.31 -36.32 -28.94
C LYS A 62 -16.03 -36.50 -27.62
N ARG A 63 -17.36 -36.32 -27.67
CA ARG A 63 -18.31 -36.82 -26.68
C ARG A 63 -18.29 -38.35 -26.68
N SER A 64 -17.35 -38.98 -25.99
CA SER A 64 -17.51 -40.36 -25.50
C SER A 64 -16.38 -40.73 -24.55
N THR A 65 -16.75 -40.86 -23.28
CA THR A 65 -16.26 -41.83 -22.30
C THR A 65 -15.06 -42.68 -22.74
N ALA A 66 -13.85 -42.26 -22.37
CA ALA A 66 -12.72 -43.17 -22.18
C ALA A 66 -11.80 -42.65 -21.06
N GLN A 67 -11.99 -43.26 -19.88
CA GLN A 67 -10.96 -43.60 -18.90
C GLN A 67 -10.09 -42.46 -18.34
N GLY A 68 -10.50 -41.95 -17.16
CA GLY A 68 -9.67 -41.58 -15.98
C GLY A 68 -8.51 -40.57 -16.08
N THR A 69 -7.87 -40.45 -17.24
CA THR A 69 -6.64 -39.72 -17.48
C THR A 69 -6.91 -38.22 -17.66
N SER A 70 -8.07 -37.87 -18.23
CA SER A 70 -8.51 -36.48 -18.41
C SER A 70 -8.86 -35.79 -17.09
N THR A 71 -9.32 -36.54 -16.09
CA THR A 71 -9.65 -36.01 -14.75
C THR A 71 -8.38 -35.72 -13.95
N ILE A 72 -7.40 -36.63 -13.99
CA ILE A 72 -6.11 -36.42 -13.31
C ILE A 72 -5.42 -35.17 -13.85
N LEU A 73 -5.42 -34.99 -15.17
CA LEU A 73 -4.88 -33.80 -15.82
C LEU A 73 -5.60 -32.51 -15.42
N ALA A 74 -6.93 -32.53 -15.37
CA ALA A 74 -7.73 -31.39 -14.91
C ALA A 74 -7.48 -31.05 -13.43
N VAL A 75 -7.34 -32.08 -12.58
CA VAL A 75 -7.03 -31.91 -11.15
C VAL A 75 -5.62 -31.36 -10.96
N VAL A 76 -4.61 -31.88 -11.68
CA VAL A 76 -3.25 -31.35 -11.68
C VAL A 76 -3.22 -29.90 -12.16
N PHE A 77 -3.99 -29.55 -13.19
CA PHE A 77 -4.12 -28.19 -13.70
C PHE A 77 -4.75 -27.25 -12.65
N LEU A 78 -5.84 -27.68 -12.02
CA LEU A 78 -6.51 -26.92 -10.96
C LEU A 78 -5.59 -26.70 -9.76
N VAL A 79 -4.88 -27.74 -9.32
CA VAL A 79 -3.90 -27.65 -8.22
C VAL A 79 -2.75 -26.73 -8.61
N GLY A 80 -2.25 -26.81 -9.84
CA GLY A 80 -1.22 -25.90 -10.36
C GLY A 80 -1.67 -24.43 -10.33
N ILE A 81 -2.90 -24.14 -10.75
CA ILE A 81 -3.48 -22.79 -10.67
C ILE A 81 -3.58 -22.34 -9.21
N ILE A 82 -4.06 -23.19 -8.30
CA ILE A 82 -4.20 -22.86 -6.88
C ILE A 82 -2.83 -22.57 -6.25
N VAL A 83 -1.80 -23.36 -6.55
CA VAL A 83 -0.44 -23.14 -6.05
C VAL A 83 0.15 -21.84 -6.59
N VAL A 84 -0.01 -21.55 -7.89
CA VAL A 84 0.43 -20.28 -8.49
C VAL A 84 -0.34 -19.10 -7.90
N ALA A 85 -1.66 -19.20 -7.79
CA ALA A 85 -2.51 -18.16 -7.21
C ALA A 85 -2.17 -17.91 -5.73
N ASN A 86 -1.88 -18.96 -4.96
CA ASN A 86 -1.46 -18.85 -3.56
C ASN A 86 -0.05 -18.26 -3.44
N ALA A 87 0.91 -18.72 -4.26
CA ALA A 87 2.26 -18.18 -4.27
C ALA A 87 2.31 -16.69 -4.68
N PHE A 88 1.47 -16.29 -5.63
CA PHE A 88 1.28 -14.88 -5.99
C PHE A 88 0.54 -14.11 -4.88
N GLY A 89 -0.53 -14.68 -4.31
CA GLY A 89 -1.33 -14.04 -3.25
C GLY A 89 -0.57 -13.85 -1.93
N ALA A 90 0.34 -14.77 -1.58
CA ALA A 90 1.12 -14.70 -0.35
C ALA A 90 2.23 -13.63 -0.41
N LYS A 91 2.64 -13.16 -1.60
CA LYS A 91 3.77 -12.23 -1.75
C LYS A 91 3.48 -10.94 -2.52
N PHE A 92 2.41 -10.89 -3.31
CA PHE A 92 1.85 -9.63 -3.79
C PHE A 92 0.80 -9.10 -2.81
N HIS A 93 1.26 -8.75 -1.60
CA HIS A 93 0.64 -7.68 -0.84
C HIS A 93 0.97 -6.32 -1.48
N SER A 94 0.81 -6.21 -2.81
CA SER A 94 0.71 -4.91 -3.46
C SER A 94 -0.76 -4.58 -3.44
N TRP A 95 -1.14 -3.79 -2.45
CA TRP A 95 -2.41 -3.13 -2.31
C TRP A 95 -2.55 -2.17 -3.50
N ILE A 96 -2.87 -2.69 -4.68
CA ILE A 96 -3.34 -1.87 -5.79
C ILE A 96 -4.85 -1.88 -5.65
N ASP A 97 -5.34 -0.94 -4.84
CA ASP A 97 -6.76 -0.72 -4.63
C ASP A 97 -7.36 -0.15 -5.93
N LEU A 98 -7.92 -1.03 -6.76
CA LEU A 98 -8.61 -0.73 -8.01
C LEU A 98 -10.12 -0.50 -7.78
N THR A 99 -10.49 0.03 -6.62
CA THR A 99 -11.87 0.46 -6.38
C THR A 99 -12.05 1.93 -6.79
N LYS A 100 -13.04 2.18 -7.65
CA LYS A 100 -13.35 3.50 -8.22
C LYS A 100 -13.84 4.53 -7.19
N GLU A 101 -14.06 4.13 -5.95
CA GLU A 101 -14.68 4.97 -4.93
C GLU A 101 -13.72 5.61 -3.93
N LYS A 102 -12.45 5.20 -3.84
CA LYS A 102 -11.39 5.98 -3.15
C LYS A 102 -11.81 6.54 -1.76
N LEU A 103 -12.71 5.85 -1.04
CA LEU A 103 -13.35 6.37 0.19
C LEU A 103 -12.37 6.49 1.36
N TYR A 104 -11.17 5.92 1.22
CA TYR A 104 -10.04 5.99 2.15
C TYR A 104 -8.80 6.63 1.51
N SER A 105 -8.98 7.53 0.55
CA SER A 105 -7.88 8.20 -0.12
C SER A 105 -7.92 9.70 0.12
N LEU A 106 -6.73 10.30 0.18
CA LEU A 106 -6.56 11.74 0.29
C LEU A 106 -7.15 12.43 -0.93
N SER A 107 -7.68 13.64 -0.73
CA SER A 107 -8.18 14.47 -1.83
C SER A 107 -7.06 14.77 -2.85
N ASP A 108 -7.45 14.99 -4.11
CA ASP A 108 -6.52 15.35 -5.18
C ASP A 108 -5.69 16.61 -4.84
N GLN A 109 -6.27 17.52 -4.05
CA GLN A 109 -5.56 18.72 -3.58
C GLN A 109 -4.44 18.35 -2.59
N THR A 110 -4.73 17.46 -1.65
CA THR A 110 -3.72 16.95 -0.70
C THR A 110 -2.63 16.18 -1.45
N GLU A 111 -2.97 15.28 -2.38
CA GLU A 111 -1.97 14.55 -3.17
C GLU A 111 -1.01 15.50 -3.92
N LYS A 112 -1.53 16.58 -4.52
CA LYS A 112 -0.71 17.59 -5.21
C LYS A 112 0.26 18.29 -4.25
N LEU A 113 -0.22 18.66 -3.05
CA LEU A 113 0.62 19.26 -2.02
C LEU A 113 1.74 18.29 -1.59
N LEU A 114 1.40 17.01 -1.40
CA LEU A 114 2.34 15.99 -0.96
C LEU A 114 3.45 15.70 -1.97
N LYS A 115 3.17 15.87 -3.27
CA LYS A 115 4.18 15.77 -4.35
C LYS A 115 5.14 16.95 -4.37
N GLN A 116 4.72 18.12 -3.88
CA GLN A 116 5.52 19.34 -3.84
C GLN A 116 6.40 19.45 -2.58
N LEU A 117 6.31 18.50 -1.64
CA LEU A 117 7.12 18.49 -0.43
C LEU A 117 8.61 18.53 -0.78
N ASP A 118 9.33 19.52 -0.27
CA ASP A 118 10.78 19.66 -0.39
C ASP A 118 11.50 18.97 0.79
N ARG A 119 10.90 19.02 1.98
CA ARG A 119 11.45 18.54 3.26
C ARG A 119 10.76 17.27 3.75
N LYS A 120 11.47 16.56 4.64
CA LYS A 120 10.89 15.43 5.39
C LYS A 120 9.95 15.94 6.48
N VAL A 121 8.83 15.26 6.64
CA VAL A 121 7.81 15.55 7.65
C VAL A 121 7.54 14.29 8.47
N GLU A 122 7.39 14.46 9.77
CA GLU A 122 7.03 13.41 10.70
C GLU A 122 5.67 13.70 11.31
N LEU A 123 4.74 12.74 11.19
CA LEU A 123 3.44 12.75 11.83
C LEU A 123 3.51 11.92 13.12
N ILE A 124 3.38 12.56 14.27
CA ILE A 124 3.46 11.89 15.58
C ILE A 124 2.05 11.82 16.16
N VAL A 125 1.47 10.63 16.22
CA VAL A 125 0.15 10.40 16.81
C VAL A 125 0.31 10.04 18.27
N PHE A 126 -0.26 10.84 19.16
CA PHE A 126 -0.23 10.57 20.59
C PHE A 126 -1.45 9.75 20.99
N ASP A 127 -1.32 8.42 20.91
CA ASP A 127 -2.37 7.48 21.26
C ASP A 127 -1.79 6.15 21.80
N SER A 128 -2.64 5.29 22.34
CA SER A 128 -2.24 3.95 22.76
C SER A 128 -2.18 3.00 21.57
N ASN A 129 -1.07 2.28 21.40
CA ASN A 129 -0.93 1.26 20.35
C ASN A 129 -1.89 0.07 20.55
N ASP A 130 -2.16 -0.29 21.80
CA ASP A 130 -2.93 -1.51 22.13
C ASP A 130 -4.44 -1.25 22.14
N SER A 131 -4.86 0.00 22.40
CA SER A 131 -6.26 0.41 22.45
C SER A 131 -6.37 1.90 22.07
N PRO A 132 -6.27 2.23 20.77
CA PRO A 132 -6.29 3.60 20.32
C PRO A 132 -7.65 4.25 20.61
N LYS A 133 -7.61 5.44 21.20
CA LYS A 133 -8.81 6.25 21.44
C LYS A 133 -9.31 6.92 20.17
N ASN A 134 -8.42 7.17 19.22
CA ASN A 134 -8.72 7.73 17.91
C ASN A 134 -8.03 6.91 16.79
N PRO A 135 -8.58 5.74 16.42
CA PRO A 135 -8.00 4.90 15.37
C PRO A 135 -7.92 5.63 14.02
N ARG A 136 -8.87 6.53 13.73
CA ARG A 136 -8.88 7.32 12.48
C ARG A 136 -7.65 8.23 12.36
N ALA A 137 -7.10 8.74 13.46
CA ALA A 137 -5.88 9.54 13.41
C ALA A 137 -4.67 8.73 12.95
N ILE A 138 -4.59 7.44 13.35
CA ILE A 138 -3.52 6.53 12.93
C ILE A 138 -3.68 6.18 11.46
N GLU A 139 -4.90 5.85 11.03
CA GLU A 139 -5.21 5.58 9.62
C GLU A 139 -4.85 6.77 8.73
N LEU A 140 -5.24 8.00 9.12
CA LEU A 140 -4.85 9.21 8.39
C LEU A 140 -3.33 9.36 8.31
N ALA A 141 -2.59 9.13 9.41
CA ALA A 141 -1.13 9.22 9.38
C ALA A 141 -0.52 8.18 8.41
N GLN A 142 -1.10 6.99 8.34
CA GLN A 142 -0.72 5.94 7.40
C GLN A 142 -1.01 6.34 5.94
N GLU A 143 -2.21 6.87 5.65
CA GLU A 143 -2.59 7.37 4.32
C GLU A 143 -1.59 8.43 3.82
N TYR A 144 -1.21 9.39 4.67
CA TYR A 144 -0.23 10.43 4.31
C TYR A 144 1.19 9.86 4.08
N SER A 145 1.62 8.89 4.89
CA SER A 145 2.92 8.24 4.72
C SER A 145 2.97 7.36 3.47
N ALA A 146 1.87 6.68 3.14
CA ALA A 146 1.74 5.93 1.89
C ALA A 146 1.75 6.84 0.66
N ALA A 147 1.16 8.04 0.76
CA ALA A 147 1.06 8.99 -0.34
C ALA A 147 2.38 9.70 -0.68
N SER A 148 3.35 9.79 0.25
CA SER A 148 4.65 10.41 -0.02
C SER A 148 5.79 9.79 0.78
N PRO A 149 6.92 9.41 0.13
CA PRO A 149 8.08 8.86 0.83
C PRO A 149 8.80 9.88 1.73
N LYS A 150 8.43 11.17 1.64
CA LYS A 150 8.95 12.23 2.53
C LYS A 150 8.18 12.33 3.85
N ILE A 151 7.06 11.62 3.98
CA ILE A 151 6.26 11.57 5.20
C ILE A 151 6.52 10.25 5.92
N SER A 152 6.94 10.35 7.18
CA SER A 152 6.95 9.24 8.13
C SER A 152 5.90 9.46 9.20
N TYR A 153 5.40 8.38 9.79
CA TYR A 153 4.52 8.45 10.95
C TYR A 153 5.05 7.60 12.11
N THR A 154 4.75 8.05 13.33
CA THR A 154 5.08 7.35 14.57
C THR A 154 3.90 7.45 15.52
N VAL A 155 3.55 6.37 16.21
CA VAL A 155 2.54 6.39 17.28
C VAL A 155 3.26 6.32 18.63
N ILE A 156 2.93 7.26 19.53
CA ILE A 156 3.55 7.39 20.85
C ILE A 156 2.47 7.39 21.92
N ASN A 157 2.56 6.46 22.86
CA ASN A 157 1.70 6.51 24.04
C ASN A 157 2.18 7.64 24.98
N PRO A 158 1.32 8.64 25.29
CA PRO A 158 1.69 9.79 26.12
C PRO A 158 2.06 9.41 27.55
N ASP A 159 1.47 8.35 28.12
CA ASP A 159 1.77 7.87 29.48
C ASP A 159 3.12 7.15 29.53
N ARG A 160 3.52 6.47 28.45
CA ARG A 160 4.84 5.84 28.34
C ARG A 160 5.95 6.84 28.05
N ARG A 161 5.64 7.99 27.41
CA ARG A 161 6.61 9.03 27.06
C ARG A 161 6.11 10.44 27.44
N PRO A 162 5.93 10.74 28.75
CA PRO A 162 5.35 12.00 29.20
C PRO A 162 6.22 13.21 28.88
N ALA A 163 7.55 13.05 28.81
CA ALA A 163 8.47 14.13 28.43
C ALA A 163 8.23 14.63 27.00
N LEU A 164 7.94 13.72 26.05
CA LEU A 164 7.63 14.09 24.66
C LEU A 164 6.23 14.71 24.56
N ALA A 165 5.24 14.14 25.27
CA ALA A 165 3.90 14.71 25.31
C ALA A 165 3.92 16.16 25.83
N LYS A 166 4.68 16.42 26.92
CA LYS A 166 4.86 17.77 27.48
C LYS A 166 5.59 18.72 26.52
N TYR A 167 6.62 18.24 25.82
CA TYR A 167 7.37 19.05 24.84
C TYR A 167 6.48 19.56 23.70
N TYR A 168 5.58 18.71 23.20
CA TYR A 168 4.66 19.06 22.12
C TYR A 168 3.32 19.68 22.60
N GLY A 169 3.12 19.83 23.91
CA GLY A 169 1.89 20.38 24.48
C GLY A 169 0.68 19.45 24.36
N VAL A 170 0.90 18.15 24.25
CA VAL A 170 -0.16 17.14 24.16
C VAL A 170 -0.81 16.97 25.53
N THR A 171 -2.12 17.14 25.58
CA THR A 171 -2.93 17.09 26.80
C THR A 171 -3.91 15.92 26.82
N GLN A 172 -4.23 15.34 25.66
CA GLN A 172 -5.20 14.26 25.54
C GLN A 172 -4.77 13.22 24.50
N TYR A 173 -5.32 12.02 24.64
CA TYR A 173 -5.18 10.95 23.67
C TYR A 173 -5.83 11.29 22.33
N GLY A 174 -5.26 10.79 21.23
CA GLY A 174 -5.78 10.97 19.89
C GLY A 174 -5.39 12.30 19.22
N GLN A 175 -4.51 13.09 19.84
CA GLN A 175 -3.92 14.27 19.22
C GLN A 175 -2.77 13.88 18.28
N MET A 176 -2.50 14.73 17.28
CA MET A 176 -1.42 14.52 16.33
C MET A 176 -0.51 15.74 16.28
N VAL A 177 0.79 15.51 16.15
CA VAL A 177 1.77 16.55 15.92
C VAL A 177 2.33 16.40 14.52
N VAL A 178 2.32 17.48 13.75
CA VAL A 178 3.00 17.57 12.45
C VAL A 178 4.35 18.23 12.70
N ASN A 179 5.45 17.48 12.56
CA ASN A 179 6.80 17.96 12.80
C ASN A 179 7.60 18.08 11.50
N VAL A 180 8.19 19.25 11.27
CA VAL A 180 9.01 19.57 10.09
C VAL A 180 10.42 19.96 10.56
N GLY A 181 11.37 19.04 10.41
CA GLY A 181 12.76 19.26 10.82
C GLY A 181 12.95 19.29 12.34
N LYS A 182 13.77 20.22 12.84
CA LYS A 182 14.22 20.22 14.25
C LYS A 182 13.43 21.11 15.21
N LYS A 183 12.67 22.10 14.72
CA LYS A 183 12.02 23.13 15.58
C LYS A 183 10.66 23.62 15.10
N LYS A 184 10.14 23.15 13.97
CA LYS A 184 8.84 23.60 13.45
C LYS A 184 7.84 22.47 13.61
N PHE A 185 6.85 22.64 14.48
CA PHE A 185 5.78 21.68 14.63
C PHE A 185 4.44 22.38 14.86
N ALA A 186 3.35 21.68 14.59
CA ALA A 186 1.99 22.11 14.90
C ALA A 186 1.26 20.96 15.62
N LEU A 187 0.55 21.29 16.70
CA LEU A 187 -0.32 20.36 17.42
C LEU A 187 -1.73 20.44 16.83
N ILE A 188 -2.29 19.28 16.53
CA ILE A 188 -3.66 19.10 16.02
C ILE A 188 -4.46 18.33 17.06
N THR A 189 -5.44 19.00 17.65
CA THR A 189 -6.29 18.42 18.69
C THR A 189 -7.21 17.33 18.14
N ASN A 190 -7.82 17.56 16.98
CA ASN A 190 -8.70 16.63 16.30
C ASN A 190 -8.16 16.36 14.89
N PRO A 191 -7.39 15.27 14.70
CA PRO A 191 -6.81 14.94 13.40
C PRO A 191 -7.87 14.66 12.34
N ASN A 192 -7.81 15.42 11.26
CA ASN A 192 -8.56 15.21 10.03
C ASN A 192 -7.70 15.68 8.84
N GLU A 193 -8.05 15.29 7.62
CA GLU A 193 -7.28 15.63 6.41
C GLU A 193 -7.06 17.15 6.28
N GLN A 194 -8.11 17.95 6.49
CA GLN A 194 -8.04 19.40 6.36
C GLN A 194 -7.03 20.02 7.35
N ALA A 195 -7.06 19.59 8.61
CA ALA A 195 -6.17 20.09 9.67
C ALA A 195 -4.71 19.72 9.40
N ILE A 196 -4.44 18.49 8.94
CA ILE A 196 -3.08 18.03 8.60
C ILE A 196 -2.57 18.79 7.38
N THR A 197 -3.36 18.85 6.31
CA THR A 197 -3.00 19.56 5.07
C THR A 197 -2.75 21.06 5.32
N ASN A 198 -3.58 21.71 6.14
CA ASN A 198 -3.36 23.12 6.50
C ASN A 198 -2.10 23.32 7.34
N SER A 199 -1.84 22.43 8.31
CA SER A 199 -0.62 22.47 9.12
C SER A 199 0.63 22.28 8.25
N LEU A 200 0.59 21.35 7.29
CA LEU A 200 1.66 21.16 6.31
C LEU A 200 1.89 22.43 5.49
N LYS A 201 0.81 23.05 4.97
CA LYS A 201 0.90 24.31 4.23
C LYS A 201 1.59 25.39 5.06
N GLN A 202 1.15 25.57 6.31
CA GLN A 202 1.67 26.60 7.21
C GLN A 202 3.12 26.35 7.64
N LEU A 203 3.53 25.10 7.84
CA LEU A 203 4.88 24.78 8.31
C LEU A 203 5.93 24.76 7.19
N LEU A 204 5.54 24.36 5.98
CA LEU A 204 6.45 24.17 4.84
C LEU A 204 6.51 25.39 3.92
N PHE A 205 5.37 26.01 3.64
CA PHE A 205 5.24 27.10 2.67
C PHE A 205 5.13 28.46 3.36
N GLN A 206 5.86 28.67 4.46
CA GLN A 206 5.95 30.00 5.10
C GLN A 206 6.50 31.02 4.09
N GLY A 207 5.58 31.71 3.42
CA GLY A 207 5.85 32.71 2.39
C GLY A 207 4.53 33.25 1.86
N GLU A 208 4.09 34.37 2.43
CA GLU A 208 3.04 35.29 1.96
C GLU A 208 1.78 34.66 1.33
N GLN A 209 0.73 34.48 2.14
CA GLN A 209 -0.61 34.54 1.57
C GLN A 209 -0.84 35.98 1.10
N LYS A 210 -0.59 36.25 -0.19
CA LYS A 210 -0.99 37.51 -0.82
C LYS A 210 -2.50 37.50 -0.98
N ALA A 211 -3.19 38.10 0.00
CA ALA A 211 -4.59 38.46 -0.14
C ALA A 211 -4.67 39.66 -1.10
N TYR A 212 -5.11 39.42 -2.34
CA TYR A 212 -5.43 40.49 -3.28
C TYR A 212 -6.87 40.95 -3.01
N PHE A 213 -7.02 42.15 -2.47
CA PHE A 213 -8.32 42.80 -2.33
C PHE A 213 -8.64 43.53 -3.64
N LEU A 214 -9.86 43.34 -4.15
CA LEU A 214 -10.36 44.12 -5.28
C LEU A 214 -10.73 45.52 -4.78
N THR A 215 -9.83 46.49 -4.90
CA THR A 215 -10.16 47.90 -4.68
C THR A 215 -10.80 48.47 -5.95
N GLY A 216 -12.12 48.57 -5.94
CA GLY A 216 -12.87 49.18 -7.03
C GLY A 216 -14.37 48.98 -6.89
N HIS A 217 -14.99 49.64 -5.91
CA HIS A 217 -16.41 50.08 -5.88
C HIS A 217 -16.77 50.70 -4.52
N GLY A 218 -16.06 51.76 -4.10
CA GLY A 218 -16.50 52.62 -2.98
C GLY A 218 -16.55 51.98 -1.59
N GLU A 219 -16.04 50.75 -1.39
CA GLU A 219 -15.96 50.12 -0.08
C GLU A 219 -14.66 50.48 0.66
N THR A 220 -14.76 50.58 1.99
CA THR A 220 -13.71 51.07 2.90
C THR A 220 -12.45 50.21 2.82
N SER A 221 -11.30 50.86 2.64
CA SER A 221 -10.00 50.19 2.54
C SER A 221 -9.60 49.60 3.91
N PRO A 222 -9.07 48.36 3.97
CA PRO A 222 -8.55 47.77 5.22
C PRO A 222 -7.28 48.45 5.75
N PHE A 223 -6.77 49.49 5.08
CA PHE A 223 -5.62 50.30 5.50
C PHE A 223 -6.01 51.73 5.90
N ASP A 224 -7.30 52.02 6.04
CA ASP A 224 -7.77 53.36 6.40
C ASP A 224 -7.74 53.56 7.93
N SER A 225 -6.94 54.52 8.40
CA SER A 225 -6.68 54.79 9.83
C SER A 225 -7.72 55.72 10.47
N THR A 226 -8.86 55.94 9.82
CA THR A 226 -9.92 56.84 10.31
C THR A 226 -11.01 56.09 11.07
N ALA A 227 -11.78 56.80 11.91
CA ALA A 227 -12.65 56.29 12.99
C ALA A 227 -13.82 55.36 12.58
N ASN A 228 -13.88 54.90 11.34
CA ASN A 228 -14.80 53.86 10.86
C ASN A 228 -14.09 52.54 10.45
N GLY A 229 -12.79 52.41 10.71
CA GLY A 229 -12.07 51.13 10.62
C GLY A 229 -12.19 50.32 11.91
N MET A 230 -12.48 49.02 11.82
CA MET A 230 -12.38 48.10 12.95
C MET A 230 -10.90 47.83 13.26
N SER A 231 -10.33 48.59 14.20
CA SER A 231 -9.07 48.26 14.88
C SER A 231 -9.31 47.35 16.07
#